data_AF-A0A822ZD85-F1
#
_entry.id   AF-A0A822ZD85-F1
#
_cell.length_a   1.000
_cell.length_b   1.000
_cell.length_c   1.000
_cell.angle_alpha   90.00
_cell.angle_beta   90.00
_cell.angle_gamma   90.00
#
_symmetry.space_group_name_H-M   'P 1'
#
loop_
_entity.id
_entity.type
_entity.pdbx_description
1 polymer ?
#
loop_
_entity_poly.entity_id
_entity_poly.type
_entity_poly.pdbx_seq_one_letter_code
_entity_poly.pdbx_strand_id
1 'polypeptide(L)'
;MFKNTFQSGFLSILYSLGSKPLQIWDKEVANGQIRRLQDEDIQSNVLEIIGSNIQSTYITCPADPAATLGIKLPFLVMIVKNLKKYFTFEIQVLDDKNVRRRFRASNFQVCGDSSEAIYLHYALEAG
;
A
#
# COMPACT_ATOMS: atom_id res chain seq x y z
N MET A 1 -15.03 -3.95 7.09
CA MET A 1 -15.21 -2.48 7.12
C MET A 1 -16.09 -2.01 5.96
N PHE A 2 -15.77 -2.36 4.71
CA PHE A 2 -16.46 -1.95 3.48
C PHE A 2 -17.45 -3.00 2.92
N LYS A 3 -17.71 -4.11 3.64
CA LYS A 3 -18.58 -5.21 3.17
C LYS A 3 -20.00 -4.75 2.78
N ASN A 4 -20.53 -3.75 3.50
CA ASN A 4 -21.88 -3.22 3.32
C ASN A 4 -21.89 -1.85 2.64
N THR A 5 -20.74 -1.34 2.19
CA THR A 5 -20.66 -0.08 1.45
C THR A 5 -20.85 -0.37 -0.04
N PHE A 6 -21.49 0.55 -0.76
CA PHE A 6 -21.53 0.49 -2.21
C PHE A 6 -20.11 0.58 -2.78
N GLN A 7 -19.72 -0.39 -3.60
CA GLN A 7 -18.39 -0.47 -4.22
C GLN A 7 -18.57 -0.46 -5.73
N SER A 8 -18.55 0.74 -6.33
CA SER A 8 -18.59 0.95 -7.77
C SER A 8 -17.62 2.08 -8.13
N GLY A 9 -17.00 2.00 -9.30
CA GLY A 9 -15.94 2.93 -9.72
C GLY A 9 -14.69 2.75 -8.85
N PHE A 10 -14.33 3.80 -8.10
CA PHE A 10 -13.08 3.85 -7.33
C PHE A 10 -13.36 3.87 -5.82
N LEU A 11 -12.58 3.11 -5.07
CA LEU A 11 -12.56 3.15 -3.61
C LEU A 11 -11.14 3.49 -3.14
N SER A 12 -10.97 4.66 -2.53
CA SER A 12 -9.71 5.04 -1.89
C SER A 12 -9.66 4.52 -0.45
N ILE A 13 -8.60 3.79 -0.10
CA ILE A 13 -8.34 3.30 1.26
C ILE A 13 -7.27 4.11 1.99
N LEU A 14 -6.49 4.91 1.26
CA LEU A 14 -5.49 5.83 1.78
C LEU A 14 -5.41 7.04 0.85
N TYR A 15 -5.53 8.24 1.44
CA TYR A 15 -5.44 9.49 0.70
C TYR A 15 -4.63 10.51 1.50
N SER A 16 -3.44 10.85 0.99
CA SER A 16 -2.46 11.68 1.66
C SER A 16 -2.89 13.13 1.89
N LEU A 17 -4.01 13.59 1.32
CA LEU A 17 -4.59 14.93 1.53
C LEU A 17 -5.74 14.94 2.55
N GLY A 18 -6.25 13.79 2.97
CA GLY A 18 -7.31 13.71 3.99
C GLY A 18 -6.89 14.28 5.35
N SER A 19 -7.85 14.67 6.20
CA SER A 19 -7.54 15.20 7.53
C SER A 19 -6.86 14.16 8.44
N LYS A 20 -7.28 12.89 8.34
CA LYS A 20 -6.72 11.74 9.07
C LYS A 20 -6.41 10.59 8.10
N PRO A 21 -5.32 10.67 7.31
CA PRO A 21 -5.05 9.73 6.22
C PRO A 21 -4.85 8.28 6.69
N LEU A 22 -4.42 8.09 7.94
CA LEU A 22 -4.19 6.79 8.57
C LEU A 22 -5.34 6.38 9.52
N GLN A 23 -6.53 6.94 9.40
CA GLN A 23 -7.64 6.67 10.33
C GLN A 23 -7.99 5.18 10.49
N ILE A 24 -7.87 4.40 9.40
CA ILE A 24 -8.16 2.95 9.39
C ILE A 24 -6.90 2.09 9.34
N TRP A 25 -5.73 2.71 9.49
CA TRP A 25 -4.43 2.08 9.38
C TRP A 25 -3.75 2.07 10.74
N ASP A 26 -3.19 0.93 11.12
CA ASP A 26 -2.24 0.84 12.22
C ASP A 26 -0.83 1.16 11.73
N LYS A 27 0.05 1.60 12.64
CA LYS A 27 1.41 2.04 12.34
C LYS A 27 2.42 1.35 13.24
N GLU A 28 3.42 0.72 12.64
CA GLU A 28 4.57 0.16 13.33
C GLU A 28 5.81 0.96 12.92
N VAL A 29 6.56 1.49 13.89
CA VAL A 29 7.75 2.32 13.62
C VAL A 29 8.85 2.00 14.61
N ALA A 30 9.93 1.39 14.14
CA ALA A 30 11.18 1.23 14.87
C ALA A 30 12.36 1.71 14.02
N ASN A 31 13.09 2.70 14.53
CA ASN A 31 14.20 3.37 13.84
C ASN A 31 13.83 3.92 12.45
N GLY A 32 12.63 4.49 12.35
CA GLY A 32 12.07 5.07 11.13
C GLY A 32 11.13 6.23 11.43
N GLN A 33 10.44 6.70 10.41
CA GLN A 33 9.46 7.79 10.50
C GLN A 33 8.30 7.58 9.52
N ILE A 34 7.12 8.04 9.95
CA ILE A 34 5.93 8.18 9.12
C ILE A 34 5.47 9.64 9.25
N ARG A 35 5.51 10.40 8.17
CA ARG A 35 5.17 11.83 8.18
C ARG A 35 4.51 12.26 6.88
N ARG A 36 3.76 13.36 6.95
CA ARG A 36 3.26 14.05 5.77
C ARG A 36 4.23 15.15 5.40
N LEU A 37 4.60 15.24 4.13
CA LEU A 37 5.45 16.28 3.58
C LEU A 37 4.97 16.66 2.19
N GLN A 38 5.35 17.85 1.72
CA GLN A 38 5.09 18.29 0.36
C GLN A 38 6.15 17.70 -0.58
N ASP A 39 5.71 16.97 -1.59
CA ASP A 39 6.58 16.45 -2.64
C ASP A 39 6.81 17.56 -3.68
N GLU A 40 8.06 17.78 -4.07
CA GLU A 40 8.46 18.90 -4.93
C GLU A 40 7.94 18.73 -6.37
N ASP A 41 7.91 17.49 -6.88
CA ASP A 41 7.61 17.21 -8.28
C ASP A 41 6.11 17.36 -8.57
N ILE A 42 5.27 16.91 -7.63
CA ILE A 42 3.80 17.00 -7.75
C ILE A 42 3.20 18.18 -6.97
N GLN A 43 4.03 18.95 -6.27
CA GLN A 43 3.65 20.10 -5.44
C GLN A 43 2.51 19.82 -4.45
N SER A 44 2.42 18.59 -3.94
CA SER A 44 1.28 18.11 -3.14
C SER A 44 1.74 17.31 -1.92
N ASN A 45 0.90 17.22 -0.89
CA ASN A 45 1.24 16.47 0.30
C ASN A 45 1.18 14.96 0.05
N VAL A 46 2.27 14.27 0.36
CA VAL A 46 2.41 12.81 0.32
C VAL A 46 2.60 12.27 1.74
N LEU A 47 2.32 10.98 1.92
CA LEU A 47 2.67 10.28 3.15
C LEU A 47 3.99 9.55 2.92
N GLU A 48 5.05 10.01 3.59
CA GLU A 48 6.36 9.38 3.57
C GLU A 48 6.47 8.36 4.69
N ILE A 49 6.92 7.15 4.35
CA ILE A 49 7.24 6.06 5.27
C ILE A 49 8.68 5.62 4.97
N ILE A 50 9.60 5.87 5.90
CA ILE A 50 11.01 5.52 5.74
C ILE A 50 11.51 4.89 7.02
N GLY A 51 12.20 3.76 6.90
CA GLY A 51 12.91 3.11 8.00
C GLY A 51 14.24 2.52 7.53
N SER A 52 15.12 2.22 8.48
CA SER A 52 16.38 1.52 8.21
C SER A 52 16.18 0.03 7.92
N ASN A 53 15.08 -0.57 8.42
CA ASN A 53 14.68 -1.94 8.14
C ASN A 53 13.22 -1.98 7.66
N ILE A 54 13.01 -2.62 6.50
CA ILE A 54 11.71 -2.76 5.83
C ILE A 54 10.67 -3.45 6.72
N GLN A 55 11.12 -4.40 7.55
CA GLN A 55 10.22 -5.18 8.41
C GLN A 55 9.81 -4.43 9.67
N SER A 56 10.44 -3.30 9.99
CA SER A 56 10.27 -2.60 11.26
C SER A 56 9.60 -1.23 11.14
N THR A 57 9.29 -0.78 9.93
CA THR A 57 8.55 0.47 9.69
C THR A 57 7.53 0.26 8.59
N TYR A 58 6.25 0.12 8.96
CA TYR A 58 5.16 -0.16 8.01
C TYR A 58 3.81 0.34 8.54
N ILE A 59 2.81 0.36 7.66
CA ILE A 59 1.41 0.58 8.03
C ILE A 59 0.59 -0.64 7.62
N THR A 60 -0.44 -0.95 8.40
CA THR A 60 -1.31 -2.12 8.16
C THR A 60 -2.76 -1.69 8.13
N CYS A 61 -3.55 -2.24 7.19
CA CYS A 61 -4.98 -2.00 7.11
C CYS A 61 -5.73 -3.33 7.02
N PRO A 62 -6.79 -3.53 7.82
CA PRO A 62 -7.33 -2.62 8.83
C PRO A 62 -6.46 -2.52 10.09
N ALA A 63 -6.66 -1.46 10.89
CA ALA A 63 -5.91 -1.26 12.14
C ALA A 63 -6.16 -2.36 13.18
N ASP A 64 -7.37 -2.92 13.22
CA ASP A 64 -7.68 -4.09 14.02
C ASP A 64 -7.30 -5.37 13.25
N PRO A 65 -6.34 -6.18 13.74
CA PRO A 65 -5.89 -7.40 13.05
C PRO A 65 -6.98 -8.49 12.95
N ALA A 66 -8.04 -8.43 13.77
CA ALA A 66 -9.17 -9.34 13.67
C ALA A 66 -10.18 -8.90 12.58
N ALA A 67 -10.14 -7.64 12.14
CA ALA A 67 -11.05 -7.10 11.16
C ALA A 67 -10.62 -7.42 9.71
N THR A 68 -11.56 -7.26 8.77
CA THR A 68 -11.30 -7.37 7.33
C THR A 68 -11.85 -6.15 6.59
N LEU A 69 -11.21 -5.76 5.47
CA LEU A 69 -11.70 -4.67 4.65
C LEU A 69 -13.01 -5.05 3.96
N GLY A 70 -13.06 -6.20 3.28
CA GLY A 70 -14.24 -6.64 2.54
C GLY A 70 -14.43 -5.92 1.20
N ILE A 71 -13.31 -5.57 0.54
CA ILE A 71 -13.29 -4.94 -0.79
C ILE A 71 -13.40 -6.03 -1.86
N LYS A 72 -14.25 -5.81 -2.85
CA LYS A 72 -14.57 -6.74 -3.94
C LYS A 72 -14.07 -6.26 -5.31
N LEU A 73 -13.50 -5.06 -5.37
CA LEU A 73 -12.98 -4.51 -6.62
C LEU A 73 -11.77 -5.33 -7.11
N PRO A 74 -11.69 -5.66 -8.41
CA PRO A 74 -10.68 -6.59 -8.93
C PRO A 74 -9.29 -5.97 -9.08
N PHE A 75 -9.18 -4.64 -9.10
CA PHE A 75 -7.93 -3.93 -9.32
C PHE A 75 -7.52 -3.13 -8.09
N LEU A 76 -6.29 -3.33 -7.65
CA LEU A 76 -5.62 -2.48 -6.67
C LEU A 76 -4.63 -1.59 -7.41
N VAL A 77 -4.79 -0.27 -7.25
CA VAL A 77 -3.86 0.72 -7.79
C VAL A 77 -3.18 1.42 -6.64
N MET A 78 -1.85 1.46 -6.68
CA MET A 78 -1.01 2.16 -5.72
C MET A 78 -0.15 3.18 -6.46
N ILE A 79 -0.19 4.44 -6.02
CA ILE A 79 0.65 5.52 -6.54
C ILE A 79 1.78 5.72 -5.54
N VAL A 80 3.00 5.35 -5.92
CA VAL A 80 4.20 5.43 -5.09
C VAL A 80 5.36 6.06 -5.85
N LYS A 81 6.14 6.89 -5.15
CA LYS A 81 7.38 7.47 -5.68
C LYS A 81 8.54 6.51 -5.45
N ASN A 82 9.31 6.22 -6.50
CA ASN A 82 10.49 5.37 -6.38
C ASN A 82 11.66 6.16 -5.78
N LEU A 83 11.92 5.94 -4.49
CA LEU A 83 13.03 6.57 -3.77
C LEU A 83 14.39 5.87 -3.98
N LYS A 84 14.46 4.89 -4.90
CA LYS A 84 15.64 4.02 -5.12
C LYS A 84 16.12 3.33 -3.83
N LYS A 85 15.17 3.01 -2.94
CA LYS A 85 15.38 2.25 -1.70
C LYS A 85 14.57 0.96 -1.74
N TYR A 86 14.85 0.05 -0.83
CA TYR A 86 14.07 -1.17 -0.75
C TYR A 86 12.62 -0.88 -0.32
N PHE A 87 11.71 -1.50 -1.05
CA PHE A 87 10.27 -1.33 -0.90
C PHE A 87 9.59 -2.69 -1.06
N THR A 88 8.58 -2.92 -0.23
CA THR A 88 7.67 -4.06 -0.36
C THR A 88 6.26 -3.63 0.03
N PHE A 89 5.26 -4.26 -0.58
CA PHE A 89 3.90 -4.22 -0.08
C PHE A 89 3.31 -5.63 -0.10
N GLU A 90 2.31 -5.84 0.73
CA GLU A 90 1.62 -7.11 0.89
C GLU A 90 0.12 -6.91 0.83
N ILE A 91 -0.57 -7.85 0.20
CA ILE A 91 -2.03 -7.93 0.20
C ILE A 91 -2.48 -9.33 0.62
N GLN A 92 -3.59 -9.38 1.33
CA GLN A 92 -4.28 -10.63 1.66
C GLN A 92 -5.61 -10.68 0.92
N VAL A 93 -5.85 -11.78 0.22
CA VAL A 93 -7.05 -12.04 -0.57
C VAL A 93 -7.74 -13.28 -0.03
N LEU A 94 -9.07 -13.24 0.06
CA LEU A 94 -9.89 -14.40 0.37
C LEU A 94 -10.37 -15.03 -0.93
N ASP A 95 -10.07 -16.31 -1.14
CA ASP A 95 -10.53 -17.04 -2.33
C ASP A 95 -11.94 -17.63 -2.17
N ASP A 96 -12.43 -18.26 -3.22
CA ASP A 96 -13.74 -18.94 -3.29
C ASP A 96 -13.83 -20.17 -2.36
N LYS A 97 -12.70 -20.70 -1.91
CA LYS A 97 -12.60 -21.80 -0.93
C LYS A 97 -12.44 -21.28 0.50
N ASN A 98 -12.63 -19.99 0.72
CA ASN A 98 -12.50 -19.33 2.01
C ASN A 98 -11.08 -19.44 2.61
N VAL A 99 -10.07 -19.59 1.75
CA VAL A 99 -8.65 -19.62 2.13
C VAL A 99 -8.06 -18.23 1.95
N ARG A 100 -7.32 -17.77 2.97
CA ARG A 100 -6.58 -16.51 2.91
C ARG A 100 -5.25 -16.73 2.20
N ARG A 101 -5.06 -16.04 1.08
CA ARG A 101 -3.82 -16.03 0.29
C ARG A 101 -3.12 -14.70 0.46
N ARG A 102 -1.79 -14.73 0.45
CA ARG A 102 -0.95 -13.57 0.70
C ARG A 102 -0.02 -13.35 -0.48
N PHE A 103 -0.17 -12.22 -1.14
CA PHE A 103 0.71 -11.80 -2.22
C PHE A 103 1.61 -10.71 -1.71
N ARG A 104 2.90 -10.85 -1.97
CA ARG A 104 3.92 -9.86 -1.61
C ARG A 104 4.71 -9.51 -2.85
N ALA A 105 4.85 -8.22 -3.10
CA ALA A 105 5.75 -7.71 -4.14
C ALA A 105 6.86 -6.91 -3.46
N SER A 106 8.09 -7.14 -3.89
CA SER A 106 9.29 -6.54 -3.31
C SER A 106 10.25 -6.16 -4.43
N ASN A 107 10.95 -5.04 -4.31
CA ASN A 107 11.92 -4.59 -5.34
C ASN A 107 13.36 -5.11 -5.12
N PHE A 108 13.57 -5.97 -4.14
CA PHE A 108 14.87 -6.56 -3.78
C PHE A 108 14.90 -8.08 -3.88
N GLN A 109 13.79 -8.70 -4.28
CA GLN A 109 13.71 -10.14 -4.52
C GLN A 109 13.74 -10.36 -6.04
N VAL A 110 14.76 -11.06 -6.52
CA VAL A 110 14.78 -11.58 -7.89
C VAL A 110 14.16 -12.97 -7.84
N CYS A 111 12.88 -13.09 -8.22
CA CYS A 111 12.27 -14.40 -8.43
C CYS A 111 12.42 -14.76 -9.92
N GLY A 112 13.30 -15.71 -10.21
CA GLY A 112 13.29 -16.41 -11.50
C GLY A 112 12.19 -17.46 -11.48
N ASP A 113 10.97 -17.09 -11.84
CA ASP A 113 10.13 -17.85 -12.79
C ASP A 113 8.72 -17.24 -12.97
N SER A 114 8.33 -17.21 -14.25
CA SER A 114 6.99 -17.11 -14.85
C SER A 114 5.93 -16.15 -14.29
N SER A 115 5.71 -15.07 -15.07
CA SER A 115 4.40 -14.54 -15.52
C SER A 115 3.32 -14.25 -14.49
N GLU A 116 3.36 -13.04 -13.91
CA GLU A 116 2.23 -12.11 -13.83
C GLU A 116 2.79 -10.74 -13.40
N ALA A 117 2.94 -9.84 -14.36
CA ALA A 117 3.45 -8.51 -14.09
C ALA A 117 2.40 -7.73 -13.28
N ILE A 118 2.69 -7.43 -12.03
CA ILE A 118 1.95 -6.40 -11.29
C ILE A 118 2.35 -5.06 -11.92
N TYR A 119 1.46 -4.49 -12.74
CA TYR A 119 1.61 -3.15 -13.28
C TYR A 119 1.52 -2.13 -12.15
N LEU A 120 2.66 -1.85 -11.51
CA LEU A 120 2.84 -0.58 -10.81
C LEU A 120 2.99 0.48 -11.90
N HIS A 121 1.99 1.35 -12.06
CA HIS A 121 2.14 2.54 -12.89
C HIS A 121 3.17 3.45 -12.22
N TYR A 122 4.41 3.36 -12.69
CA TYR A 122 5.45 4.33 -12.39
C TYR A 122 5.17 5.58 -13.23
N ALA A 123 5.05 6.74 -12.58
CA ALA A 123 5.30 7.99 -13.25
C ALA A 123 6.82 8.06 -13.48
N LEU A 124 7.26 7.69 -14.69
CA LEU A 124 8.64 7.94 -15.12
C LEU A 124 8.72 9.42 -15.49
N GLU A 125 9.42 10.20 -14.67
CA GLU A 125 9.92 11.49 -15.11
C GLU A 125 11.02 11.24 -16.14
N ALA A 126 10.70 11.52 -17.41
CA ALA A 126 11.69 11.64 -18.46
C ALA A 126 12.41 12.98 -18.27
N GLY A 127 13.67 12.91 -17.83
CA GLY A 127 14.65 13.98 -17.97
C GLY A 127 15.49 13.78 -19.22
#